data_AF-A0A1Y4BC16-F1
#
_entry.id   AF-A0A1Y4BC16-F1
#
_cell.length_a   1.000
_cell.length_b   1.000
_cell.length_c   1.000
_cell.angle_alpha   90.00
_cell.angle_beta   90.00
_cell.angle_gamma   90.00
#
_symmetry.space_group_name_H-M   'P 1'
#
loop_
_entity.id
_entity.type
_entity.pdbx_description
1 polymer ?
#
loop_
_entity_poly.entity_id
_entity_poly.type
_entity_poly.pdbx_seq_one_letter_code
_entity_poly.pdbx_strand_id
1 'polypeptide(L)'
;MSEIVKYTTTDGLEFELTPKKVIEELVSAKDRPAMTDRNVAMIMARCAALRMNPLAGDCHIGVFKGHPTIMPSIDYYQRVAAMQEGYDGMESGVIASYGDADLKRFDGCVVPKGWAIVGGWATAYDKGRGHPVHIEVPLEEYAQDNSMWESKPATMIRKVAKAQALRELYPGCFKGTYVAEEMPAEDPRAVSYDVPEPEVPDFDYDEPDIDAVDDFIKEYDPRRMAQDES
;
A
#
# COMPACT_ATOMS: atom_id res chain seq x y z
N MET A 1 -8.92 27.99 0.16
CA MET A 1 -10.29 27.51 -0.10
C MET A 1 -10.16 26.04 -0.43
N SER A 2 -10.43 25.16 0.53
CA SER A 2 -10.25 23.72 0.37
C SER A 2 -11.53 23.13 -0.25
N GLU A 3 -11.41 22.65 -1.49
CA GLU A 3 -12.53 22.29 -2.37
C GLU A 3 -13.22 20.99 -1.95
N ILE A 4 -14.53 20.93 -2.21
CA ILE A 4 -15.36 19.75 -2.03
C ILE A 4 -15.04 18.75 -3.15
N VAL A 5 -14.79 17.49 -2.81
CA VAL A 5 -14.52 16.43 -3.78
C VAL A 5 -15.71 15.47 -3.82
N LYS A 6 -16.32 15.35 -5.00
CA LYS A 6 -17.45 14.45 -5.28
C LYS A 6 -17.00 13.32 -6.19
N TYR A 7 -17.32 12.08 -5.82
CA TYR A 7 -16.98 10.90 -6.60
C TYR A 7 -17.93 9.75 -6.28
N THR A 8 -17.97 8.76 -7.18
CA THR A 8 -18.69 7.50 -6.95
C THR A 8 -17.77 6.51 -6.25
N THR A 9 -18.21 5.98 -5.12
CA THR A 9 -17.46 4.98 -4.33
C THR A 9 -17.52 3.60 -4.97
N THR A 10 -16.68 2.68 -4.50
CA THR A 10 -16.63 1.30 -5.03
C THR A 10 -17.99 0.57 -5.00
N ASP A 11 -18.83 0.85 -4.01
CA ASP A 11 -20.20 0.32 -3.88
C ASP A 11 -21.25 1.06 -4.73
N GLY A 12 -20.84 2.02 -5.55
CA GLY A 12 -21.71 2.73 -6.50
C GLY A 12 -22.47 3.93 -5.92
N LEU A 13 -22.20 4.31 -4.67
CA LEU A 13 -22.85 5.47 -4.04
C LEU A 13 -22.15 6.78 -4.42
N GLU A 14 -22.92 7.85 -4.57
CA GLU A 14 -22.34 9.20 -4.65
C GLU A 14 -21.84 9.61 -3.27
N PHE A 15 -20.57 10.02 -3.20
CA PHE A 15 -19.94 10.42 -1.96
C PHE A 15 -19.33 11.81 -2.08
N GLU A 16 -19.57 12.63 -1.06
CA GLU A 16 -19.05 13.98 -0.94
C GLU A 16 -18.11 14.08 0.25
N LEU A 17 -16.83 14.29 -0.05
CA LEU A 17 -15.79 14.48 0.93
C LEU A 17 -15.45 15.97 1.03
N THR A 18 -15.46 16.48 2.27
CA THR A 18 -15.08 17.86 2.57
C THR A 18 -13.91 17.88 3.54
N PRO A 19 -13.10 18.95 3.54
CA PRO A 19 -11.98 19.10 4.46
C PRO A 19 -12.40 18.99 5.93
N LYS A 20 -13.57 19.58 6.25
CA LYS A 20 -14.16 19.53 7.58
C LYS A 20 -14.48 18.09 8.01
N LYS A 21 -15.12 17.29 7.14
CA LYS A 21 -15.41 15.87 7.43
C LYS A 21 -14.12 15.08 7.68
N VAL A 22 -13.07 15.32 6.89
CA VAL A 22 -11.78 14.67 7.10
C VAL A 22 -11.22 14.97 8.50
N ILE A 23 -11.09 16.25 8.85
CA ILE A 23 -10.45 16.66 10.10
C ILE A 23 -11.29 16.29 11.34
N GLU A 24 -12.61 16.51 11.28
CA GLU A 24 -13.48 16.37 12.44
C GLU A 24 -13.95 14.93 12.67
N GLU A 25 -14.23 14.18 11.60
CA GLU A 25 -14.89 12.86 11.67
C GLU A 25 -13.95 11.68 11.37
N LEU A 26 -12.92 11.88 10.54
CA LEU A 26 -12.07 10.77 10.05
C LEU A 26 -10.68 10.72 10.67
N VAL A 27 -10.23 11.80 11.30
CA VAL A 27 -8.88 11.92 11.88
C VAL A 27 -8.95 12.05 13.39
N SER A 28 -8.15 11.22 14.07
CA SER A 28 -8.00 11.25 15.52
C SER A 28 -7.51 12.61 16.01
N ALA A 29 -7.95 13.05 17.20
CA ALA A 29 -7.56 14.36 17.75
C ALA A 29 -6.03 14.57 17.82
N LYS A 30 -5.26 13.48 18.07
CA LYS A 30 -3.79 13.51 18.09
C LYS A 30 -3.15 13.86 16.74
N ASP A 31 -3.82 13.54 15.64
CA ASP A 31 -3.28 13.63 14.28
C ASP A 31 -3.74 14.91 13.54
N ARG A 32 -4.74 15.61 14.09
CA ARG A 32 -5.26 16.88 13.54
C ARG A 32 -4.19 17.95 13.31
N PRO A 33 -3.16 18.13 14.16
CA PRO A 33 -2.10 19.12 13.90
C PRO A 33 -1.34 18.89 12.59
N ALA A 34 -1.27 17.65 12.10
CA ALA A 34 -0.61 17.31 10.84
C ALA A 34 -1.53 17.53 9.61
N MET A 35 -2.81 17.86 9.81
CA MET A 35 -3.80 18.02 8.73
C MET A 35 -3.84 19.45 8.20
N THR A 36 -2.74 19.88 7.56
CA THR A 36 -2.69 21.14 6.80
C THR A 36 -3.63 21.10 5.60
N ASP A 37 -4.01 22.26 5.04
CA ASP A 37 -4.86 22.33 3.84
C ASP A 37 -4.33 21.46 2.68
N ARG A 38 -3.00 21.48 2.47
CA ARG A 38 -2.32 20.65 1.47
C ARG A 38 -2.50 19.16 1.75
N ASN A 39 -2.27 18.74 3.00
CA ASN A 39 -2.36 17.35 3.40
C ASN A 39 -3.79 16.81 3.28
N VAL A 40 -4.77 17.62 3.70
CA VAL A 40 -6.19 17.26 3.57
C VAL A 40 -6.57 17.14 2.09
N ALA A 41 -6.13 18.05 1.24
CA ALA A 41 -6.37 17.95 -0.21
C ALA A 41 -5.75 16.67 -0.81
N MET A 42 -4.53 16.30 -0.40
CA MET A 42 -3.89 15.06 -0.85
C MET A 42 -4.66 13.81 -0.39
N ILE A 43 -5.10 13.76 0.87
CA ILE A 43 -5.91 12.65 1.38
C ILE A 43 -7.23 12.54 0.61
N MET A 44 -7.91 13.66 0.38
CA MET A 44 -9.17 13.70 -0.37
C MET A 44 -9.00 13.22 -1.81
N ALA A 45 -7.94 13.69 -2.50
CA ALA A 45 -7.61 13.27 -3.85
C ALA A 45 -7.33 11.76 -3.92
N ARG A 46 -6.63 11.22 -2.92
CA ARG A 46 -6.28 9.80 -2.87
C ARG A 46 -7.49 8.91 -2.57
N CYS A 47 -8.38 9.33 -1.67
CA CYS A 47 -9.67 8.66 -1.43
C CYS A 47 -10.53 8.64 -2.70
N ALA A 48 -10.59 9.76 -3.43
CA ALA A 48 -11.35 9.84 -4.68
C ALA A 48 -10.74 8.97 -5.79
N ALA A 49 -9.42 8.99 -5.96
CA ALA A 49 -8.71 8.17 -6.95
C ALA A 49 -8.92 6.66 -6.72
N LEU A 50 -8.99 6.25 -5.45
CA LEU A 50 -9.26 4.86 -5.06
C LEU A 50 -10.75 4.55 -4.83
N ARG A 51 -11.63 5.54 -5.03
CA ARG A 51 -13.09 5.45 -4.83
C ARG A 51 -13.49 4.90 -3.46
N MET A 52 -12.74 5.27 -2.42
CA MET A 52 -12.95 4.81 -1.04
C MET A 52 -14.06 5.60 -0.35
N ASN A 53 -14.82 4.96 0.52
CA ASN A 53 -15.68 5.61 1.50
C ASN A 53 -15.07 5.48 2.91
N PRO A 54 -14.31 6.49 3.40
CA PRO A 54 -13.69 6.40 4.72
C PRO A 54 -14.70 6.24 5.86
N LEU A 55 -15.92 6.79 5.71
CA LEU A 55 -16.99 6.68 6.71
C LEU A 55 -17.58 5.26 6.78
N ALA A 56 -17.50 4.50 5.70
CA ALA A 56 -17.90 3.09 5.67
C ALA A 56 -16.79 2.13 6.14
N GLY A 57 -15.63 2.66 6.58
CA GLY A 57 -14.51 1.85 7.06
C GLY A 57 -13.58 1.35 5.95
N ASP A 58 -13.60 1.96 4.76
CA ASP A 58 -12.72 1.56 3.66
C ASP A 58 -11.25 1.86 3.94
N CYS A 59 -10.98 2.89 4.73
CA CYS A 59 -9.64 3.24 5.15
C CYS A 59 -9.65 3.97 6.50
N HIS A 60 -8.55 3.84 7.21
CA HIS A 60 -8.19 4.71 8.31
C HIS A 60 -7.26 5.82 7.82
N ILE A 61 -7.41 7.03 8.34
CA ILE A 61 -6.52 8.15 8.08
C ILE A 61 -5.73 8.40 9.36
N GLY A 62 -4.41 8.27 9.26
CA GLY A 62 -3.48 8.51 10.36
C GLY A 62 -2.24 9.24 9.88
N VAL A 63 -1.27 9.40 10.78
CA VAL A 63 -0.02 10.09 10.49
C VAL A 63 1.13 9.13 10.72
N PHE A 64 1.82 8.77 9.63
CA PHE A 64 2.95 7.85 9.69
C PHE A 64 4.25 8.59 9.41
N LYS A 65 5.20 8.54 10.35
CA LYS A 65 6.47 9.31 10.31
C LYS A 65 6.23 10.81 10.03
N GLY A 66 5.16 11.37 10.59
CA GLY A 66 4.74 12.76 10.38
C GLY A 66 4.04 13.05 9.04
N HIS A 67 3.80 12.04 8.21
CA HIS A 67 3.09 12.18 6.94
C HIS A 67 1.67 11.58 7.01
N PRO A 68 0.63 12.37 6.75
CA PRO A 68 -0.73 11.87 6.60
C PRO A 68 -0.84 10.76 5.56
N THR A 69 -1.36 9.62 5.99
CA THR A 69 -1.42 8.38 5.19
C THR A 69 -2.81 7.77 5.28
N ILE A 70 -3.32 7.31 4.13
CA ILE A 70 -4.51 6.45 4.09
C ILE A 70 -4.07 5.00 4.21
N MET A 71 -4.68 4.26 5.13
CA MET A 71 -4.43 2.84 5.34
C MET A 71 -5.74 2.10 5.06
N PRO A 72 -5.88 1.45 3.90
CA PRO A 72 -7.12 0.78 3.57
C PRO A 72 -7.41 -0.38 4.52
N SER A 73 -8.68 -0.70 4.74
CA SER A 73 -9.07 -1.88 5.47
C SER A 73 -8.96 -3.12 4.59
N ILE A 74 -8.81 -4.29 5.20
CA ILE A 74 -8.84 -5.54 4.44
C ILE A 74 -10.18 -5.74 3.73
N ASP A 75 -11.27 -5.20 4.28
CA ASP A 75 -12.61 -5.29 3.70
C ASP A 75 -12.71 -4.49 2.40
N TYR A 76 -12.04 -3.34 2.31
CA TYR A 76 -11.90 -2.61 1.04
C TYR A 76 -11.22 -3.47 -0.03
N TYR A 77 -10.08 -4.10 0.28
CA TYR A 77 -9.40 -4.98 -0.68
C TYR A 77 -10.31 -6.13 -1.14
N GLN A 78 -10.99 -6.78 -0.19
CA GLN A 78 -11.88 -7.90 -0.52
C GLN A 78 -13.07 -7.47 -1.35
N ARG A 79 -13.66 -6.30 -1.08
CA ARG A 79 -14.79 -5.78 -1.84
C ARG A 79 -14.40 -5.39 -3.26
N VAL A 80 -13.27 -4.69 -3.43
CA VAL A 80 -12.76 -4.32 -4.77
C VAL A 80 -12.36 -5.57 -5.57
N ALA A 81 -11.76 -6.56 -4.92
CA ALA A 81 -11.48 -7.86 -5.54
C ALA A 81 -12.75 -8.57 -5.98
N ALA A 82 -13.80 -8.58 -5.15
CA ALA A 82 -15.10 -9.19 -5.47
C ALA A 82 -15.85 -8.53 -6.64
N MET A 83 -15.44 -7.31 -7.05
CA MET A 83 -15.97 -6.62 -8.22
C MET A 83 -15.24 -6.97 -9.52
N GLN A 84 -14.12 -7.68 -9.44
CA GLN A 84 -13.38 -8.12 -10.63
C GLN A 84 -14.07 -9.35 -11.22
N GLU A 85 -14.31 -9.34 -12.54
CA GLU A 85 -15.00 -10.43 -13.24
C GLU A 85 -14.28 -11.79 -13.08
N GLY A 86 -12.95 -11.76 -13.02
CA GLY A 86 -12.10 -12.94 -12.89
C GLY A 86 -11.96 -13.49 -11.47
N TYR A 87 -12.34 -12.74 -10.42
CA TYR A 87 -12.05 -13.15 -9.04
C TYR A 87 -12.76 -14.45 -8.67
N ASP A 88 -11.98 -15.39 -8.14
CA ASP A 88 -12.45 -16.73 -7.76
C ASP A 88 -12.21 -17.02 -6.28
N GLY A 89 -12.24 -15.96 -5.47
CA GLY A 89 -12.09 -16.08 -4.02
C GLY A 89 -10.65 -16.14 -3.54
N MET A 90 -10.51 -16.47 -2.26
CA MET A 90 -9.22 -16.50 -1.57
C MET A 90 -9.30 -17.41 -0.36
N GLU A 91 -8.25 -18.19 -0.14
CA GLU A 91 -7.98 -18.96 1.06
C GLU A 91 -6.93 -18.24 1.89
N SER A 92 -6.98 -18.40 3.21
CA SER A 92 -5.98 -17.77 4.09
C SER A 92 -6.00 -18.38 5.46
N GLY A 93 -4.86 -18.31 6.12
CA GLY A 93 -4.72 -18.75 7.49
C GLY A 93 -3.39 -18.36 8.09
N VAL A 94 -2.92 -19.19 9.01
CA VAL A 94 -1.68 -18.96 9.75
C VAL A 94 -0.70 -20.10 9.58
N ILE A 95 0.56 -19.77 9.75
CA ILE A 95 1.67 -20.71 9.80
C ILE A 95 2.06 -20.83 11.26
N ALA A 96 2.16 -22.06 11.77
CA ALA A 96 2.58 -22.31 13.14
C ALA A 96 3.64 -23.41 13.19
N SER A 97 4.49 -23.35 14.21
CA SER A 97 5.50 -24.37 14.50
C SER A 97 5.18 -25.15 15.77
N TYR A 98 5.61 -26.40 15.83
CA TYR A 98 5.69 -27.20 17.04
C TYR A 98 7.15 -27.63 17.28
N GLY A 99 7.79 -27.06 18.29
CA GLY A 99 9.24 -27.20 18.44
C GLY A 99 10.01 -26.55 17.28
N ASP A 100 11.24 -27.02 17.04
CA ASP A 100 12.21 -26.33 16.18
C ASP A 100 12.06 -26.62 14.66
N ALA A 101 11.29 -27.64 14.27
CA ALA A 101 11.27 -28.09 12.86
C ALA A 101 9.87 -28.35 12.26
N ASP A 102 8.82 -28.53 13.08
CA ASP A 102 7.50 -28.88 12.55
C ASP A 102 6.70 -27.62 12.21
N LEU A 103 6.86 -27.12 10.99
CA LEU A 103 6.09 -25.98 10.46
C LEU A 103 4.88 -26.48 9.66
N LYS A 104 3.70 -25.91 9.94
CA LYS A 104 2.46 -26.25 9.26
C LYS A 104 1.58 -25.04 8.97
N ARG A 105 0.93 -25.04 7.80
CA ARG A 105 -0.17 -24.11 7.45
C ARG A 105 -1.48 -24.62 8.03
N PHE A 106 -2.19 -23.75 8.71
CA PHE A 106 -3.53 -23.96 9.24
C PHE A 106 -4.50 -23.02 8.53
N ASP A 107 -5.66 -23.53 8.11
CA ASP A 107 -6.73 -22.72 7.55
C ASP A 107 -7.37 -21.86 8.65
N GLY A 108 -7.59 -20.57 8.37
CA GLY A 108 -8.09 -19.64 9.37
C GLY A 108 -7.09 -19.37 10.50
N CYS A 109 -7.58 -19.15 11.72
CA CYS A 109 -6.78 -18.71 12.87
C CYS A 109 -6.72 -19.73 14.02
N VAL A 110 -7.30 -20.92 13.86
CA VAL A 110 -7.37 -21.93 14.93
C VAL A 110 -6.11 -22.78 14.91
N VAL A 111 -5.30 -22.64 15.94
CA VAL A 111 -4.03 -23.37 16.10
C VAL A 111 -4.12 -24.28 17.33
N PRO A 112 -3.70 -25.57 17.24
CA PRO A 112 -3.73 -26.48 18.38
C PRO A 112 -2.87 -25.99 19.55
N LYS A 113 -3.26 -26.35 20.77
CA LYS A 113 -2.49 -26.00 21.97
C LYS A 113 -1.06 -26.56 21.87
N GLY A 114 -0.08 -25.72 22.19
CA GLY A 114 1.35 -26.08 22.16
C GLY A 114 2.07 -25.71 20.85
N TRP A 115 1.34 -25.30 19.81
CA TRP A 115 1.91 -24.73 18.60
C TRP A 115 2.06 -23.21 18.75
N ALA A 116 3.14 -22.66 18.19
CA ALA A 116 3.42 -21.23 18.17
C ALA A 116 3.17 -20.66 16.77
N ILE A 117 2.42 -19.55 16.66
CA ILE A 117 2.22 -18.88 15.37
C ILE A 117 3.55 -18.24 14.96
N VAL A 118 3.98 -18.51 13.73
CA VAL A 118 5.23 -17.98 13.15
C VAL A 118 4.99 -17.17 11.90
N GLY A 119 3.77 -17.19 11.34
CA GLY A 119 3.45 -16.43 10.14
C GLY A 119 1.98 -16.48 9.73
N GLY A 120 1.69 -15.84 8.61
CA GLY A 120 0.39 -15.82 7.94
C GLY A 120 0.54 -16.26 6.49
N TRP A 121 -0.53 -16.80 5.91
CA TRP A 121 -0.55 -17.14 4.48
C TRP A 121 -1.88 -16.81 3.83
N ALA A 122 -1.86 -16.55 2.53
CA ALA A 122 -3.05 -16.38 1.72
C ALA A 122 -2.82 -16.85 0.27
N THR A 123 -3.83 -17.48 -0.32
CA THR A 123 -3.87 -17.85 -1.72
C THR A 123 -5.08 -17.20 -2.38
N ALA A 124 -4.87 -16.31 -3.34
CA ALA A 124 -5.94 -15.61 -4.05
C ALA A 124 -6.03 -16.09 -5.50
N TYR A 125 -7.26 -16.28 -5.98
CA TYR A 125 -7.55 -16.94 -7.25
C TYR A 125 -8.22 -15.98 -8.24
N ASP A 126 -7.81 -16.07 -9.51
CA ASP A 126 -8.43 -15.38 -10.63
C ASP A 126 -8.50 -16.34 -11.83
N LYS A 127 -9.67 -16.44 -12.46
CA LYS A 127 -9.96 -17.37 -13.58
C LYS A 127 -9.19 -17.04 -14.85
N GLY A 128 -8.75 -15.79 -15.01
CA GLY A 128 -7.90 -15.34 -16.11
C GLY A 128 -6.42 -15.68 -15.91
N ARG A 129 -6.02 -16.21 -14.75
CA ARG A 129 -4.65 -16.65 -14.48
C ARG A 129 -4.53 -18.17 -14.49
N GLY A 130 -3.42 -18.66 -15.05
CA GLY A 130 -3.09 -20.10 -15.02
C GLY A 130 -2.56 -20.60 -13.67
N HIS A 131 -2.23 -19.69 -12.75
CA HIS A 131 -1.75 -20.00 -11.41
C HIS A 131 -2.25 -18.94 -10.41
N PRO A 132 -2.54 -19.33 -9.15
CA PRO A 132 -2.93 -18.38 -8.13
C PRO A 132 -1.75 -17.50 -7.69
N VAL A 133 -2.07 -16.45 -6.94
CA VAL A 133 -1.09 -15.71 -6.13
C VAL A 133 -1.07 -16.35 -4.76
N HIS A 134 0.11 -16.77 -4.29
CA HIS A 134 0.30 -17.33 -2.96
C HIS A 134 1.33 -16.51 -2.20
N ILE A 135 0.97 -16.08 -0.98
CA ILE A 135 1.80 -15.26 -0.11
C ILE A 135 1.95 -15.94 1.24
N GLU A 136 3.17 -15.89 1.78
CA GLU A 136 3.50 -16.23 3.16
C GLU A 136 4.30 -15.08 3.76
N VAL A 137 3.95 -14.69 4.98
CA VAL A 137 4.61 -13.60 5.70
C VAL A 137 5.01 -14.06 7.09
N PRO A 138 6.25 -13.80 7.52
CA PRO A 138 6.71 -14.16 8.85
C PRO A 138 6.13 -13.20 9.90
N LEU A 139 5.68 -13.74 11.04
CA LEU A 139 5.08 -12.94 12.10
C LEU A 139 6.05 -11.88 12.64
N GLU A 140 7.34 -12.23 12.74
CA GLU A 140 8.41 -11.36 13.27
C GLU A 140 8.61 -10.05 12.50
N GLU A 141 8.28 -10.02 11.20
CA GLU A 141 8.45 -8.83 10.36
C GLU A 141 7.33 -7.79 10.61
N TYR A 142 6.15 -8.25 11.02
CA TYR A 142 4.94 -7.42 11.10
C TYR A 142 4.40 -7.23 12.52
N ALA A 143 4.78 -8.08 13.47
CA ALA A 143 4.32 -7.96 14.84
C ALA A 143 4.70 -6.58 15.41
N GLN A 144 3.70 -5.88 15.97
CA GLN A 144 3.87 -4.57 16.60
C GLN A 144 3.56 -4.67 18.09
N ASP A 145 4.19 -3.81 18.89
CA ASP A 145 3.95 -3.70 20.34
C ASP A 145 2.64 -2.92 20.62
N ASN A 146 1.50 -3.50 20.25
CA ASN A 146 0.19 -2.95 20.59
C ASN A 146 -0.83 -4.03 20.95
N SER A 147 -1.91 -3.60 21.62
CA SER A 147 -2.92 -4.49 22.18
C SER A 147 -3.60 -5.39 21.15
N MET A 148 -3.69 -4.98 19.88
CA MET A 148 -4.29 -5.81 18.83
C MET A 148 -3.38 -6.97 18.42
N TRP A 149 -2.09 -6.71 18.24
CA TRP A 149 -1.11 -7.75 17.92
C TRP A 149 -0.84 -8.68 19.11
N GLU A 150 -0.78 -8.14 20.33
CA GLU A 150 -0.61 -8.94 21.55
C GLU A 150 -1.80 -9.87 21.80
N SER A 151 -3.03 -9.38 21.62
CA SER A 151 -4.25 -10.15 21.92
C SER A 151 -4.74 -11.02 20.77
N LYS A 152 -4.40 -10.70 19.51
CA LYS A 152 -4.93 -11.37 18.30
C LYS A 152 -3.88 -11.57 17.20
N PRO A 153 -2.67 -12.11 17.49
CA PRO A 153 -1.58 -12.18 16.52
C PRO A 153 -1.97 -12.96 15.25
N ALA A 154 -2.70 -14.07 15.39
CA ALA A 154 -3.19 -14.87 14.27
C ALA A 154 -4.05 -14.06 13.29
N THR A 155 -4.98 -13.25 13.83
CA THR A 155 -5.88 -12.43 13.01
C THR A 155 -5.10 -11.34 12.29
N MET A 156 -4.14 -10.72 12.96
CA MET A 156 -3.36 -9.61 12.42
C MET A 156 -2.43 -10.06 11.30
N ILE A 157 -1.64 -11.11 11.51
CA ILE A 157 -0.72 -11.61 10.47
C ILE A 157 -1.47 -12.18 9.26
N ARG A 158 -2.64 -12.78 9.49
CA ARG A 158 -3.53 -13.22 8.40
C ARG A 158 -4.06 -12.03 7.59
N LYS A 159 -4.34 -10.87 8.21
CA LYS A 159 -4.75 -9.66 7.47
C LYS A 159 -3.63 -9.18 6.54
N VAL A 160 -2.39 -9.17 7.00
CA VAL A 160 -1.21 -8.82 6.19
C VAL A 160 -1.12 -9.73 4.96
N ALA A 161 -1.13 -11.05 5.17
CA ALA A 161 -1.05 -12.02 4.08
C ALA A 161 -2.14 -11.81 3.02
N LYS A 162 -3.40 -11.59 3.46
CA LYS A 162 -4.52 -11.33 2.56
C LYS A 162 -4.35 -10.03 1.76
N ALA A 163 -3.90 -8.96 2.42
CA ALA A 163 -3.70 -7.66 1.76
C ALA A 163 -2.64 -7.77 0.65
N GLN A 164 -1.52 -8.42 0.95
CA GLN A 164 -0.45 -8.66 -0.03
C GLN A 164 -0.92 -9.52 -1.20
N ALA A 165 -1.62 -10.63 -0.92
CA ALA A 165 -2.12 -11.52 -1.97
C ALA A 165 -3.10 -10.80 -2.91
N LEU A 166 -4.03 -10.00 -2.37
CA LEU A 166 -4.97 -9.22 -3.18
C LEU A 166 -4.27 -8.08 -3.95
N ARG A 167 -3.27 -7.44 -3.34
CA ARG A 167 -2.45 -6.39 -4.00
C ARG A 167 -1.67 -6.94 -5.19
N GLU A 168 -1.12 -8.15 -5.09
CA GLU A 168 -0.44 -8.83 -6.19
C GLU A 168 -1.40 -9.41 -7.24
N LEU A 169 -2.59 -9.83 -6.83
CA LEU A 169 -3.61 -10.32 -7.76
C LEU A 169 -4.16 -9.17 -8.62
N TYR A 170 -4.40 -8.00 -8.01
CA TYR A 170 -4.95 -6.82 -8.69
C TYR A 170 -4.12 -5.55 -8.46
N PRO A 171 -2.88 -5.48 -8.98
CA PRO A 171 -1.99 -4.34 -8.76
C PRO A 171 -2.54 -3.03 -9.33
N GLY A 172 -3.35 -3.09 -10.40
CA GLY A 172 -4.02 -1.91 -10.95
C GLY A 172 -5.08 -1.29 -10.02
N CYS A 173 -5.64 -2.09 -9.11
CA CYS A 173 -6.64 -1.64 -8.14
C CYS A 173 -6.02 -1.12 -6.85
N PHE A 174 -4.90 -1.72 -6.43
CA PHE A 174 -4.30 -1.53 -5.10
C PHE A 174 -2.88 -0.95 -5.15
N LYS A 175 -2.55 -0.23 -6.22
CA LYS A 175 -1.22 0.33 -6.39
C LYS A 175 -0.88 1.31 -5.25
N GLY A 176 0.24 1.07 -4.58
CA GLY A 176 0.77 1.98 -3.56
C GLY A 176 -0.09 2.10 -2.29
N THR A 177 -0.89 1.07 -1.99
CA THR A 177 -1.67 0.98 -0.76
C THR A 177 -1.09 -0.06 0.18
N TYR A 178 -1.14 0.22 1.48
CA TYR A 178 -0.68 -0.67 2.56
C TYR A 178 -1.70 -0.64 3.69
N VAL A 179 -2.04 -1.80 4.25
CA VAL A 179 -2.91 -1.83 5.44
C VAL A 179 -2.13 -1.35 6.67
N ALA A 180 -2.83 -0.91 7.72
CA ALA A 180 -2.18 -0.42 8.94
C ALA A 180 -1.25 -1.49 9.57
N GLU A 181 -1.60 -2.77 9.41
CA GLU A 181 -0.80 -3.90 9.88
C GLU A 181 0.54 -4.10 9.15
N GLU A 182 0.71 -3.52 7.95
CA GLU A 182 1.96 -3.56 7.20
C GLU A 182 2.88 -2.38 7.51
N MET A 183 2.35 -1.36 8.20
CA MET A 183 3.11 -0.18 8.53
C MET A 183 3.94 -0.47 9.78
N PRO A 184 5.19 0.01 9.86
CA PRO A 184 5.96 -0.04 11.10
C PRO A 184 5.15 0.56 12.27
N ALA A 185 5.37 0.10 13.49
CA ALA A 185 4.79 0.73 14.66
C ALA A 185 5.14 2.24 14.67
N GLU A 186 4.17 3.10 14.98
CA GLU A 186 4.45 4.52 15.20
C GLU A 186 5.47 4.65 16.33
N ASP A 187 6.70 5.09 16.04
CA ASP A 187 7.61 5.55 17.10
C ASP A 187 7.03 6.88 17.64
N PRO A 188 6.60 6.95 18.91
CA PRO A 188 6.06 8.18 19.49
C PRO A 188 7.06 9.34 19.49
N ARG A 189 8.34 9.07 19.20
CA ARG A 189 9.44 10.04 19.12
C ARG A 189 9.83 10.42 17.69
N ALA A 190 9.17 9.87 16.67
CA ALA A 190 9.43 10.25 15.29
C ALA A 190 8.92 11.67 15.01
N VAL A 191 9.74 12.66 15.36
CA VAL A 191 9.65 14.00 14.79
C VAL A 191 9.88 13.87 13.29
N SER A 192 8.92 14.34 12.50
CA SER A 192 9.18 14.62 11.09
C SER A 192 10.28 15.68 11.04
N TYR A 193 11.43 15.30 10.50
CA TYR A 193 12.30 16.29 9.91
C TYR A 193 11.64 16.66 8.59
N ASP A 194 11.13 17.89 8.48
CA ASP A 194 11.10 18.54 7.17
C ASP A 194 12.55 18.52 6.72
N VAL A 195 12.92 17.54 5.90
CA VAL A 195 14.18 17.60 5.15
C VAL A 195 13.96 18.81 4.24
N PRO A 196 14.67 19.92 4.45
CA PRO A 196 14.59 21.04 3.53
C PRO A 196 14.88 20.46 2.15
N GLU A 197 14.02 20.75 1.18
CA GLU A 197 14.29 20.42 -0.21
C GLU A 197 15.72 20.90 -0.48
N PRO A 198 16.65 20.00 -0.88
CA PRO A 198 18.03 20.39 -1.05
C PRO A 198 18.01 21.56 -2.02
N GLU A 199 18.62 22.68 -1.61
CA GLU A 199 18.95 23.75 -2.55
C GLU A 199 19.86 23.11 -3.59
N VAL A 200 19.26 22.65 -4.69
CA VAL A 200 19.99 22.33 -5.91
C VAL A 200 20.68 23.64 -6.28
N PRO A 201 22.02 23.70 -6.25
CA PRO A 201 22.71 24.86 -6.78
C PRO A 201 22.19 25.08 -8.19
N ASP A 202 21.88 26.32 -8.54
CA ASP A 202 21.71 26.70 -9.94
C ASP A 202 23.04 26.39 -10.63
N PHE A 203 23.12 25.18 -11.19
CA PHE A 203 24.10 24.89 -12.21
C PHE A 203 23.57 25.60 -13.44
N ASP A 204 24.26 26.67 -13.85
CA ASP A 204 24.17 27.17 -15.21
C ASP A 204 24.57 26.00 -16.13
N TYR A 205 23.58 25.20 -16.50
CA TYR A 205 23.71 24.30 -17.62
C TYR A 205 23.81 25.21 -18.83
N ASP A 206 25.04 25.47 -19.29
CA ASP A 206 25.25 25.90 -20.66
C ASP A 206 24.39 24.96 -21.51
N GLU A 207 23.38 25.52 -22.18
CA GLU A 207 22.50 24.75 -23.04
C GLU A 207 23.42 23.94 -23.96
N PRO A 208 23.28 22.60 -24.01
CA PRO A 208 24.19 21.79 -24.80
C PRO A 208 24.10 22.29 -26.24
N ASP A 209 25.27 22.57 -26.84
CA ASP A 209 25.36 22.99 -28.23
C ASP A 209 24.75 21.89 -29.11
N ILE A 210 23.49 22.10 -29.50
CA ILE A 210 22.66 21.12 -30.19
C ILE A 210 23.30 20.76 -31.53
N ASP A 211 24.04 21.70 -32.13
CA ASP A 211 24.73 21.48 -33.41
C ASP A 211 25.89 20.48 -33.27
N ALA A 212 26.60 20.49 -32.13
CA ALA A 212 27.66 19.53 -31.84
C ALA A 212 27.12 18.10 -31.58
N VAL A 213 25.93 17.99 -30.99
CA VAL A 213 25.25 16.69 -30.76
C VAL A 213 24.74 16.11 -32.07
N ASP A 214 24.22 16.95 -32.95
CA ASP A 214 23.67 16.54 -34.24
C ASP A 214 24.78 16.05 -35.21
N ASP A 215 25.97 16.66 -35.14
CA ASP A 215 27.15 16.19 -35.87
C ASP A 215 27.69 14.86 -35.33
N PHE A 216 27.68 14.66 -34.00
CA PHE A 216 28.05 13.38 -33.39
C PHE A 216 27.10 12.24 -33.79
N ILE A 217 25.79 12.51 -33.88
CA ILE A 217 24.78 11.53 -34.31
C ILE A 217 24.91 11.20 -35.79
N LYS A 218 25.30 12.15 -36.65
CA LYS A 218 25.54 11.90 -38.08
C LYS A 218 26.81 11.10 -38.33
N GLU A 219 27.84 11.26 -37.50
CA GLU A 219 29.08 10.49 -37.61
C GLU A 219 28.92 9.05 -37.07
N TYR A 220 28.08 8.86 -36.06
CA TYR A 220 27.74 7.56 -35.50
C TYR A 220 26.60 6.87 -36.28
N ASP A 221 26.84 6.51 -37.56
CA ASP A 221 25.98 5.58 -38.29
C ASP A 221 26.46 4.12 -38.05
N PRO A 222 25.79 3.34 -37.19
CA PRO A 222 26.19 1.96 -36.90
C PRO A 222 26.12 1.01 -38.11
N ARG A 223 25.56 1.45 -39.25
CA ARG A 223 25.52 0.65 -40.49
C ARG A 223 26.78 0.80 -41.34
N ARG A 224 27.57 1.86 -41.14
CA ARG A 224 28.87 2.06 -41.83
C ARG A 224 29.99 1.24 -41.21
N MET A 225 29.96 1.00 -39.90
CA MET A 225 31.00 0.24 -39.19
C MET A 225 30.95 -1.27 -39.44
N ALA A 226 29.84 -1.80 -39.99
CA ALA A 226 29.70 -3.22 -40.31
C ALA A 226 30.29 -3.63 -41.68
N GLN A 227 30.89 -2.70 -42.44
CA GLN A 227 31.48 -2.97 -43.75
C GLN A 227 33.02 -2.98 -43.77
N ASP A 228 33.69 -2.69 -42.65
CA ASP A 228 35.17 -2.71 -42.55
C ASP A 228 35.74 -3.92 -41.79
N GLU A 229 34.90 -4.90 -41.42
CA GLU A 229 35.32 -6.18 -40.83
C GLU A 229 34.97 -7.38 -41.75
N SER A 230 35.40 -7.34 -43.01
CA SER A 230 35.43 -8.51 -43.91
C SER A 230 36.75 -8.65 -44.64
#